data_AF-A0A1W1XIX4-F1
#
_entry.id   AF-A0A1W1XIX4-F1
#
_cell.length_a   1.000
_cell.length_b   1.000
_cell.length_c   1.000
_cell.angle_alpha   90.00
_cell.angle_beta   90.00
_cell.angle_gamma   90.00
#
_symmetry.space_group_name_H-M   'P 1'
#
loop_
_entity.id
_entity.type
_entity.pdbx_description
1 polymer ?
#
loop_
_entity_poly.entity_id
_entity_poly.type
_entity_poly.pdbx_seq_one_letter_code
_entity_poly.pdbx_strand_id
1 'polypeptide(L)'
;MRRSRKGQPVTEIFKQLLCFFLHGTSRHLVFFDTLAKDAGYAAVIESESTSMLSSHSVKRFFRSFRWPRIYLFRHLLQRMFLWRLKLEAPDVVILGIDTMVMDNDEAKVRHGVRPTYKRVKGF
;
A
#
# COMPACT_ATOMS: atom_id res chain seq x y z
N MET A 1 -6.27 13.77 4.10
CA MET A 1 -6.23 15.20 3.74
C MET A 1 -5.41 15.96 4.78
N ARG A 2 -4.49 16.80 4.32
CA ARG A 2 -3.45 17.43 5.16
C ARG A 2 -4.10 18.36 6.19
N ARG A 3 -4.09 17.96 7.47
CA ARG A 3 -4.65 18.76 8.59
C ARG A 3 -3.73 19.89 9.06
N SER A 4 -2.45 19.89 8.65
CA SER A 4 -1.43 20.86 9.07
C SER A 4 -0.32 20.97 8.03
N ARG A 5 0.32 22.15 7.91
CA ARG A 5 1.53 22.38 7.11
C ARG A 5 2.68 21.42 7.45
N LYS A 6 2.69 20.78 8.62
CA LYS A 6 3.73 19.81 9.00
C LYS A 6 3.57 18.43 8.34
N GLY A 7 2.40 18.10 7.79
CA GLY A 7 2.20 16.83 7.09
C GLY A 7 2.82 16.83 5.70
N GLN A 8 3.19 15.66 5.18
CA GLN A 8 3.67 15.53 3.80
C GLN A 8 2.58 15.95 2.79
N PRO A 9 2.97 16.52 1.64
CA PRO A 9 2.06 16.79 0.54
C PRO A 9 1.33 15.52 0.11
N VAL A 10 0.03 15.62 -0.21
CA VAL A 10 -0.75 14.44 -0.62
C VAL A 10 -0.17 13.81 -1.90
N THR A 11 0.35 14.63 -2.81
CA THR A 11 1.05 14.20 -4.03
C THR A 11 2.25 13.31 -3.72
N GLU A 12 3.07 13.71 -2.75
CA GLU A 12 4.25 12.96 -2.30
C GLU A 12 3.86 11.61 -1.69
N ILE A 13 2.79 11.60 -0.88
CA ILE A 13 2.25 10.36 -0.31
C ILE A 13 1.79 9.41 -1.43
N PHE A 14 1.05 9.92 -2.41
CA PHE A 14 0.60 9.11 -3.55
C PHE A 14 1.77 8.61 -4.39
N LYS A 15 2.78 9.44 -4.67
CA LYS A 15 4.00 9.05 -5.40
C LYS A 15 4.65 7.85 -4.74
N GLN A 16 4.98 7.96 -3.46
CA GLN A 16 5.64 6.88 -2.71
C GLN A 16 4.78 5.62 -2.60
N LEU A 17 3.46 5.74 -2.43
CA LEU A 17 2.54 4.59 -2.42
C LEU A 17 2.52 3.86 -3.77
N LEU A 18 2.45 4.61 -4.88
CA LEU A 18 2.42 4.02 -6.21
C LEU A 18 3.77 3.37 -6.55
N CYS A 19 4.90 4.03 -6.23
CA CYS A 19 6.23 3.43 -6.37
C CYS A 19 6.35 2.13 -5.55
N PHE A 20 5.84 2.11 -4.32
CA PHE A 20 5.82 0.90 -3.49
C PHE A 20 5.03 -0.24 -4.12
N PHE A 21 3.84 0.04 -4.68
CA PHE A 21 3.03 -0.99 -5.34
C PHE A 21 3.67 -1.52 -6.61
N LEU A 22 4.34 -0.66 -7.38
CA LEU A 22 5.05 -1.03 -8.60
C LEU A 22 6.34 -1.81 -8.30
N HIS A 23 7.05 -1.44 -7.24
CA HIS A 23 8.28 -2.12 -6.82
C HIS A 23 8.02 -3.57 -6.39
N GLY A 24 6.91 -3.84 -5.70
CA GLY A 24 6.41 -5.20 -5.49
C GLY A 24 7.23 -6.10 -4.56
N THR A 25 8.44 -5.70 -4.16
CA THR A 25 9.38 -6.47 -3.31
C THR A 25 8.79 -6.89 -1.96
N SER A 26 7.89 -6.09 -1.40
CA SER A 26 7.12 -6.45 -0.21
C SER A 26 5.73 -5.83 -0.28
N ARG A 27 4.75 -6.51 0.30
CA ARG A 27 3.37 -6.01 0.45
C ARG A 27 3.05 -5.61 1.89
N HIS A 28 3.99 -5.77 2.81
CA HIS A 28 3.78 -5.47 4.24
C HIS A 28 3.90 -3.97 4.51
N LEU A 29 2.92 -3.41 5.21
CA LEU A 29 2.93 -2.00 5.64
C LEU A 29 4.14 -1.63 6.49
N VAL A 30 4.66 -2.57 7.30
CA VAL A 30 5.84 -2.36 8.15
C VAL A 30 7.10 -2.11 7.32
N PHE A 31 7.15 -2.60 6.08
CA PHE A 31 8.30 -2.41 5.20
C PHE A 31 8.57 -0.94 4.84
N PHE A 32 7.56 -0.06 4.95
CA PHE A 32 7.77 1.38 4.83
C PHE A 32 8.78 1.92 5.84
N ASP A 33 8.87 1.34 7.03
CA ASP A 33 9.85 1.78 8.05
C ASP A 33 11.28 1.37 7.67
N THR A 34 11.44 0.31 6.87
CA THR A 34 12.72 -0.08 6.25
C THR A 34 13.05 0.86 5.10
N LEU A 35 12.11 1.09 4.19
CA LEU A 35 12.29 2.00 3.04
C LEU A 35 12.59 3.43 3.47
N ALA A 36 12.04 3.89 4.59
CA ALA A 36 12.31 5.22 5.11
C ALA A 36 13.75 5.43 5.59
N LYS A 37 14.50 4.35 5.85
CA LYS A 37 15.92 4.38 6.22
C LYS A 37 16.84 4.17 5.02
N ASP A 38 16.29 3.79 3.88
CA ASP A 38 17.04 3.51 2.67
C ASP A 38 17.21 4.79 1.83
N ALA A 39 18.40 5.38 1.93
CA ALA A 39 18.75 6.57 1.17
C ALA A 39 18.80 6.31 -0.34
N GLY A 40 19.14 5.08 -0.77
CA GLY A 40 19.17 4.70 -2.18
C GLY A 40 17.76 4.65 -2.76
N TYR A 41 16.84 4.00 -2.04
CA TYR A 41 15.43 3.97 -2.44
C TYR A 41 14.82 5.38 -2.50
N ALA A 42 15.08 6.23 -1.50
CA ALA A 42 14.62 7.61 -1.49
C ALA A 42 15.11 8.40 -2.72
N ALA A 43 16.38 8.23 -3.10
CA ALA A 43 16.96 8.87 -4.27
C ALA A 43 16.31 8.40 -5.59
N VAL A 44 16.06 7.08 -5.73
CA VAL A 44 15.46 6.50 -6.94
C VAL A 44 14.05 7.03 -7.22
N ILE A 45 13.26 7.27 -6.17
CA ILE A 45 11.90 7.80 -6.30
C ILE A 45 11.86 9.34 -6.25
N GLU A 46 13.02 9.98 -6.27
CA GLU A 46 13.19 11.44 -6.20
C GLU A 46 12.48 12.05 -4.99
N SER A 47 12.60 11.40 -3.83
CA SER A 47 12.02 11.86 -2.57
C SER A 47 13.14 12.27 -1.61
N GLU A 48 12.90 13.34 -0.86
CA GLU A 48 13.80 13.72 0.23
C GLU A 48 13.74 12.65 1.32
N SER A 49 14.89 12.26 1.90
CA SER A 49 14.96 11.23 2.94
C SER A 49 14.08 11.55 4.17
N THR A 50 14.01 12.83 4.55
CA THR A 50 13.14 13.34 5.63
C THR A 50 11.66 13.23 5.30
N SER A 51 11.32 13.14 4.01
CA SER A 51 9.97 13.05 3.47
C SER A 51 9.52 11.61 3.21
N MET A 52 10.32 10.61 3.61
CA MET A 52 9.93 9.21 3.43
C MET A 52 8.77 8.81 4.34
N LEU A 53 7.84 8.03 3.80
CA LEU A 53 6.69 7.53 4.52
C LEU A 53 7.08 6.42 5.50
N SER A 54 6.62 6.56 6.74
CA SER A 54 6.60 5.47 7.72
C SER A 54 5.32 4.66 7.65
N SER A 55 5.35 3.43 8.16
CA SER A 55 4.18 2.54 8.25
C SER A 55 3.00 3.20 8.98
N HIS A 56 3.31 3.97 10.03
CA HIS A 56 2.33 4.73 10.79
C HIS A 56 1.68 5.86 9.96
N SER A 57 2.47 6.56 9.16
CA SER A 57 1.98 7.64 8.29
C SER A 57 1.03 7.09 7.21
N VAL A 58 1.38 5.95 6.61
CA VAL A 58 0.54 5.26 5.63
C VAL A 58 -0.77 4.79 6.26
N LYS A 59 -0.72 4.15 7.43
CA LYS A 59 -1.92 3.74 8.19
C LYS A 59 -2.85 4.93 8.45
N ARG A 60 -2.30 6.05 8.90
CA ARG A 60 -3.07 7.27 9.16
C ARG A 60 -3.68 7.86 7.89
N PHE A 61 -2.96 7.81 6.78
CA PHE A 61 -3.44 8.29 5.50
C PHE A 61 -4.68 7.50 5.04
N PHE A 62 -4.59 6.17 5.02
CA PHE A 62 -5.72 5.32 4.62
C PHE A 62 -6.89 5.35 5.60
N ARG A 63 -6.66 5.53 6.91
CA ARG A 63 -7.74 5.77 7.89
C ARG A 63 -8.58 7.01 7.57
N SER A 64 -8.06 7.95 6.79
CA SER A 64 -8.82 9.13 6.37
C SER A 64 -9.74 8.87 5.17
N PHE A 65 -9.69 7.69 4.55
CA PHE A 65 -10.52 7.33 3.42
C PHE A 65 -11.95 7.05 3.89
N ARG A 66 -12.91 7.68 3.22
CA ARG A 66 -14.33 7.37 3.35
C ARG A 66 -14.79 6.68 2.07
N TRP A 67 -15.98 6.08 2.07
CA TRP A 67 -16.54 5.32 0.94
C TRP A 67 -16.28 5.94 -0.45
N PRO A 68 -16.53 7.25 -0.69
CA PRO A 68 -16.28 7.85 -2.01
C PRO A 68 -14.81 7.81 -2.42
N ARG A 69 -13.89 8.06 -1.47
CA ARG A 69 -12.44 8.03 -1.73
C ARG A 69 -11.94 6.61 -1.97
N ILE A 70 -12.49 5.62 -1.27
CA ILE A 70 -12.18 4.22 -1.51
C ILE A 70 -12.60 3.83 -2.93
N TYR A 71 -13.80 4.21 -3.35
CA TYR A 71 -14.31 3.95 -4.68
C TYR A 71 -13.44 4.59 -5.78
N LEU A 72 -13.10 5.87 -5.63
CA LEU A 72 -12.22 6.59 -6.57
C LEU A 72 -10.82 5.98 -6.63
N PHE A 73 -10.27 5.61 -5.48
CA PHE A 73 -8.94 5.02 -5.41
C PHE A 73 -8.89 3.63 -6.05
N ARG A 74 -9.93 2.81 -5.86
CA ARG A 74 -10.07 1.53 -6.59
C ARG A 74 -10.12 1.74 -8.10
N HIS A 75 -10.87 2.74 -8.57
CA HIS A 75 -10.90 3.10 -9.99
C HIS A 75 -9.53 3.55 -10.51
N LEU A 76 -8.77 4.31 -9.72
CA LEU A 76 -7.41 4.70 -10.07
C LEU A 76 -6.50 3.48 -10.21
N LEU A 77 -6.49 2.58 -9.22
CA LEU A 77 -5.69 1.35 -9.27
C LEU A 77 -6.07 0.46 -10.45
N GLN A 78 -7.37 0.31 -10.72
CA GLN A 78 -7.86 -0.45 -11.87
C GLN A 78 -7.42 0.17 -13.19
N ARG A 79 -7.50 1.49 -13.33
CA ARG A 79 -7.01 2.20 -14.53
C ARG A 79 -5.51 2.01 -14.73
N MET A 80 -4.71 2.12 -13.67
CA MET A 80 -3.27 1.88 -13.73
C MET A 80 -2.94 0.44 -14.11
N PHE A 81 -3.66 -0.53 -13.54
CA PHE A 81 -3.52 -1.95 -13.88
C PHE A 81 -3.85 -2.22 -15.35
N LEU A 82 -5.01 -1.74 -15.84
CA LEU A 82 -5.42 -1.91 -17.23
C LEU A 82 -4.46 -1.22 -18.20
N TRP A 83 -3.94 -0.05 -17.83
CA TRP A 83 -2.92 0.63 -18.62
C TRP A 83 -1.65 -0.22 -18.73
N ARG A 84 -1.16 -0.77 -17.62
CA ARG A 84 0.02 -1.64 -17.63
C ARG A 84 -0.22 -2.91 -18.42
N LEU A 85 -1.39 -3.52 -18.28
CA LEU A 85 -1.78 -4.73 -19.00
C LEU A 85 -1.81 -4.51 -20.51
N LYS A 86 -2.28 -3.33 -20.97
CA LYS A 86 -2.27 -2.96 -22.40
C LYS A 86 -0.86 -2.73 -22.94
N LEU A 87 0.05 -2.22 -22.12
CA LEU A 87 1.44 -2.01 -22.52
C LEU A 87 2.22 -3.33 -22.62
N GLU A 88 2.00 -4.21 -21.64
CA GLU A 88 2.67 -5.52 -21.59
C GLU A 88 2.07 -6.50 -22.62
N ALA A 89 0.78 -6.33 -22.94
CA ALA A 89 0.03 -7.12 -23.91
C ALA A 89 0.32 -8.64 -23.84
N PRO A 90 0.20 -9.27 -22.65
CA PRO A 90 0.51 -10.68 -22.52
C PRO A 90 -0.54 -11.54 -23.21
N ASP A 91 -0.11 -12.67 -23.79
CA ASP A 91 -1.02 -13.63 -24.44
C ASP A 91 -2.01 -14.26 -23.46
N VAL A 92 -1.61 -14.37 -22.18
CA VAL A 92 -2.42 -14.97 -21.10
C VAL A 92 -2.29 -14.13 -19.83
N VAL A 93 -3.42 -13.84 -19.20
CA VAL A 93 -3.47 -13.18 -17.88
C VAL A 93 -3.83 -14.21 -16.81
N ILE A 94 -2.87 -14.56 -15.96
CA ILE A 94 -3.11 -15.47 -14.83
C ILE A 94 -3.54 -14.65 -13.62
N LEU A 95 -4.82 -14.73 -13.27
CA LEU A 95 -5.36 -14.11 -12.06
C LEU A 95 -5.38 -15.14 -10.93
N GLY A 96 -4.37 -15.07 -10.06
CA GLY A 96 -4.40 -15.80 -8.79
C GLY A 96 -5.44 -15.20 -7.85
N ILE A 97 -6.62 -15.81 -7.76
CA ILE A 97 -7.54 -15.57 -6.64
C ILE A 97 -6.99 -16.38 -5.46
N ASP A 98 -5.87 -15.93 -4.92
CA ASP A 98 -5.37 -16.48 -3.68
C ASP A 98 -6.10 -15.80 -2.53
N THR A 99 -6.67 -16.60 -1.62
CA THR A 99 -7.15 -16.06 -0.36
C THR A 99 -5.90 -15.77 0.48
N MET A 100 -5.39 -14.54 0.38
CA MET A 100 -4.36 -14.10 1.29
C MET A 100 -4.90 -14.20 2.70
N VAL A 101 -4.34 -15.13 3.45
CA VAL A 101 -4.50 -15.21 4.89
C VAL A 101 -3.82 -13.96 5.45
N MET A 102 -4.61 -12.94 5.76
CA MET A 102 -4.12 -11.79 6.51
C MET A 102 -3.88 -12.26 7.94
N ASP A 103 -2.63 -12.62 8.23
CA ASP A 103 -2.17 -12.86 9.59
C ASP A 103 -2.34 -11.56 10.39
N ASN A 104 -3.18 -11.64 11.42
CA ASN A 104 -3.55 -10.51 12.26
C ASN A 104 -3.11 -10.74 13.72
N ASP A 105 -2.12 -11.61 13.95
CA ASP A 105 -1.71 -11.98 15.30
C ASP A 105 -1.15 -10.78 16.10
N GLU A 106 -0.58 -9.78 15.44
CA GLU A 106 -0.10 -8.56 16.09
C GLU A 106 -1.17 -7.48 16.31
N ALA A 107 -2.42 -7.68 15.89
CA ALA A 107 -3.45 -6.65 16.02
C ALA A 107 -4.06 -6.56 17.42
N LYS A 108 -4.09 -5.32 17.93
CA LYS A 108 -4.68 -4.94 19.23
C LYS A 108 -6.21 -5.07 19.29
N VAL A 109 -6.89 -5.00 18.15
CA VAL A 109 -8.35 -5.15 18.03
C VAL A 109 -8.63 -6.08 16.87
N ARG A 110 -9.39 -7.14 17.12
CA ARG A 110 -9.72 -8.18 16.15
C ARG A 110 -11.24 -8.27 16.03
N HIS A 111 -11.77 -8.31 14.82
CA HIS A 111 -13.20 -8.49 14.58
C HIS A 111 -13.39 -9.70 13.68
N GLY A 112 -14.10 -10.73 14.15
CA GLY A 112 -14.51 -11.87 13.32
C GLY A 112 -13.54 -13.06 13.22
N VAL A 113 -12.50 -13.14 14.06
CA VAL A 113 -11.40 -14.12 13.90
C VAL A 113 -11.87 -15.58 13.78
N ARG A 114 -11.64 -16.19 12.62
CA ARG A 114 -11.69 -17.65 12.44
C ARG A 114 -10.30 -18.20 12.14
N PRO A 115 -9.96 -19.41 12.63
CA PRO A 115 -8.73 -20.07 12.23
C PRO A 115 -8.75 -20.29 10.72
N THR A 116 -7.69 -19.84 10.05
CA THR A 116 -7.53 -20.03 8.61
C THR A 116 -7.00 -21.43 8.30
N TYR A 117 -6.97 -21.81 7.02
CA TYR A 117 -6.38 -23.08 6.58
C TYR A 117 -4.89 -23.21 6.94
N LYS A 118 -4.20 -22.08 7.17
CA LYS A 118 -2.80 -22.01 7.65
C LYS A 118 -2.68 -22.02 9.17
N ARG A 119 -3.77 -22.25 9.91
CA ARG A 119 -3.85 -22.25 11.39
C ARG A 119 -3.42 -20.95 12.08
N VAL A 120 -3.21 -19.86 11.32
CA VAL A 120 -3.06 -18.52 11.88
C VAL A 120 -4.42 -17.86 12.02
N LYS A 121 -4.53 -16.93 12.96
CA LYS A 121 -5.76 -16.20 13.25
C LYS A 121 -5.95 -15.12 12.19
N GLY A 122 -6.82 -15.41 11.23
CA GLY A 122 -7.19 -14.48 10.17
C GLY A 122 -8.21 -13.46 10.63
N PHE A 123 -8.66 -12.62 9.70
CA PHE A 123 -9.95 -11.95 9.83
C PHE A 123 -11.10 -12.96 9.84
#